data_AF-A0A9X0P1E5-F1
#
_entry.id   AF-A0A9X0P1E5-F1
#
_cell.length_a   1.000
_cell.length_b   1.000
_cell.length_c   1.000
_cell.angle_alpha   90.00
_cell.angle_beta   90.00
_cell.angle_gamma   90.00
#
_symmetry.space_group_name_H-M   'P 1'
#
loop_
_entity.id
_entity.type
_entity.pdbx_description
1 polymer ?
#
loop_
_entity_poly.entity_id
_entity_poly.type
_entity_poly.pdbx_seq_one_letter_code
_entity_poly.pdbx_strand_id
1 'polypeptide(L)'
;MTDRFERGLENLRRIDGEAGEKVVESLKDISPDLARYTIEYPFADIYARPGLGLREREIATIAALTAMGTAQPQLKVHIQAGLNVGLTKSEIE
;
A
#
# COMPACT_ATOMS: atom_id res chain seq x y z
N MET A 1 22.25 8.23 -3.95
CA MET A 1 20.82 8.40 -3.62
C MET A 1 20.07 7.43 -4.49
N THR A 2 19.42 6.42 -3.92
CA THR A 2 18.51 5.54 -4.68
C THR A 2 17.34 6.38 -5.18
N ASP A 3 16.91 6.14 -6.41
CA ASP A 3 15.79 6.87 -6.99
C ASP A 3 14.52 6.68 -6.13
N ARG A 4 13.72 7.74 -5.98
CA ARG A 4 12.50 7.71 -5.14
C ARG A 4 11.53 6.67 -5.67
N PHE A 5 11.46 6.53 -6.99
CA PHE A 5 10.64 5.53 -7.64
C PHE A 5 11.11 4.11 -7.31
N GLU A 6 12.42 3.83 -7.40
CA GLU A 6 12.98 2.50 -7.08
C GLU A 6 12.69 2.07 -5.64
N ARG A 7 12.89 2.97 -4.67
CA ARG A 7 12.56 2.71 -3.25
C ARG A 7 11.07 2.46 -3.05
N GLY A 8 10.22 3.24 -3.71
CA GLY A 8 8.78 3.05 -3.67
C GLY A 8 8.37 1.70 -4.24
N LEU A 9 8.98 1.28 -5.35
CA LEU A 9 8.70 0.01 -6.00
C LEU A 9 9.12 -1.19 -5.16
N GLU A 10 10.28 -1.10 -4.48
CA GLU A 10 10.72 -2.12 -3.53
C GLU A 10 9.72 -2.28 -2.37
N ASN A 11 9.29 -1.18 -1.78
CA ASN A 11 8.31 -1.20 -0.69
C ASN A 11 6.95 -1.72 -1.16
N LEU A 12 6.45 -1.29 -2.32
CA LEU A 12 5.20 -1.78 -2.91
C LEU A 12 5.25 -3.30 -3.07
N ARG A 13 6.32 -3.85 -3.63
CA ARG A 13 6.49 -5.31 -3.80
C ARG A 13 6.52 -6.05 -2.47
N ARG A 14 7.17 -5.47 -1.47
CA ARG A 14 7.26 -6.07 -0.12
C ARG A 14 5.92 -6.07 0.62
N ILE A 15 5.10 -5.03 0.43
CA ILE A 15 3.86 -4.82 1.19
C ILE A 15 2.68 -5.42 0.44
N ASP A 16 2.43 -4.97 -0.79
CA ASP A 16 1.24 -5.32 -1.57
C ASP A 16 1.47 -6.45 -2.58
N GLY A 17 2.73 -6.71 -2.94
CA GLY A 17 3.09 -7.74 -3.92
C GLY A 17 2.37 -7.56 -5.27
N GLU A 18 1.88 -8.66 -5.83
CA GLU A 18 1.20 -8.67 -7.14
C GLU A 18 -0.06 -7.78 -7.16
N ALA A 19 -0.76 -7.62 -6.03
CA ALA A 19 -1.95 -6.78 -5.95
C ALA A 19 -1.62 -5.30 -6.17
N GLY A 20 -0.54 -4.82 -5.56
CA GLY A 20 -0.07 -3.44 -5.74
C GLY A 20 0.42 -3.18 -7.16
N GLU A 21 1.12 -4.15 -7.76
CA GLU A 21 1.58 -4.03 -9.15
C GLU A 21 0.40 -3.90 -10.13
N LYS A 22 -0.67 -4.67 -9.94
CA LYS A 22 -1.90 -4.57 -10.73
C LYS A 22 -2.59 -3.21 -10.57
N VAL A 23 -2.63 -2.67 -9.36
CA VAL A 23 -3.19 -1.32 -9.12
C VAL A 23 -2.39 -0.28 -9.89
N VAL A 24 -1.06 -0.27 -9.78
CA VAL A 24 -0.21 0.67 -10.51
C VAL A 24 -0.40 0.54 -12.01
N GLU A 25 -0.44 -0.68 -12.54
CA GLU A 25 -0.64 -0.91 -13.98
C GLU A 25 -1.97 -0.33 -14.45
N SER A 26 -3.06 -0.56 -13.71
CA SER A 26 -4.37 -0.01 -14.03
C SER A 26 -4.42 1.52 -14.04
N LEU A 27 -3.54 2.17 -13.29
CA LEU A 27 -3.45 3.63 -13.23
C LEU A 27 -2.69 4.21 -14.42
N LYS A 28 -1.78 3.47 -15.06
CA LYS A 28 -0.97 3.99 -16.17
C LYS A 28 -1.82 4.40 -17.36
N ASP A 29 -2.85 3.63 -17.69
CA ASP A 29 -3.76 3.91 -18.81
C ASP A 29 -4.64 5.15 -18.54
N ILE A 30 -4.89 5.45 -17.27
CA ILE A 30 -5.67 6.62 -16.84
C ILE A 30 -4.78 7.86 -16.76
N SER A 31 -3.66 7.73 -16.07
CA SER A 31 -2.66 8.77 -15.88
C SER A 31 -1.32 8.16 -15.45
N PRO A 32 -0.31 8.16 -16.32
CA PRO A 32 1.04 7.71 -15.99
C PRO A 32 1.64 8.44 -14.78
N ASP A 33 1.31 9.72 -14.61
CA ASP A 33 1.75 10.50 -13.45
C ASP A 33 1.10 10.03 -12.15
N LEU A 34 -0.18 9.67 -12.18
CA LEU A 34 -0.85 9.12 -11.00
C LEU A 34 -0.24 7.77 -10.60
N ALA A 35 0.05 6.90 -11.56
CA ALA A 35 0.76 5.64 -11.32
C ALA A 35 2.13 5.88 -10.68
N ARG A 36 2.89 6.87 -11.19
CA ARG A 36 4.19 7.25 -10.65
C ARG A 36 4.09 7.85 -9.24
N TYR A 37 3.16 8.77 -8.99
CA TYR A 37 2.97 9.37 -7.66
C TYR A 37 2.54 8.36 -6.62
N THR A 38 1.75 7.36 -7.02
CA THR A 38 1.35 6.26 -6.14
C THR A 38 2.56 5.44 -5.70
N ILE A 39 3.61 5.31 -6.52
CA ILE A 39 4.85 4.64 -6.11
C ILE A 39 5.71 5.57 -5.26
N GLU A 40 5.97 6.78 -5.76
CA GLU A 40 6.95 7.68 -5.16
C GLU A 40 6.52 8.26 -3.81
N TYR A 41 5.23 8.50 -3.58
CA TYR A 41 4.79 9.19 -2.37
C TYR A 41 4.44 8.24 -1.22
N PRO A 42 3.36 7.42 -1.29
CA PRO A 42 3.01 6.58 -0.15
C PRO A 42 4.11 5.54 0.10
N PHE A 43 4.56 4.78 -0.90
CA PHE A 43 5.53 3.71 -0.66
C PHE A 43 6.97 4.20 -0.43
N ALA A 44 7.44 5.23 -1.15
CA ALA A 44 8.81 5.69 -0.94
C ALA A 44 8.95 6.60 0.28
N ASP A 45 7.97 7.48 0.54
CA ASP A 45 8.08 8.47 1.61
C ASP A 45 7.28 8.10 2.85
N ILE A 46 5.99 7.78 2.73
CA ILE A 46 5.11 7.60 3.91
C ILE A 46 5.43 6.31 4.66
N TYR A 47 5.53 5.19 3.94
CA TYR A 47 5.83 3.88 4.51
C TYR A 47 7.27 3.76 5.01
N ALA A 48 8.19 4.59 4.49
CA ALA A 48 9.57 4.65 4.95
C ALA A 48 9.78 5.52 6.20
N ARG A 49 8.75 6.23 6.71
CA ARG A 49 8.90 7.09 7.90
C ARG A 49 9.21 6.25 9.14
N PRO A 50 10.08 6.74 10.05
CA PRO A 50 10.28 6.10 11.34
C PRO A 50 9.01 6.21 12.21
N GLY A 51 8.95 5.40 13.27
CA GLY A 51 7.84 5.38 14.23
C GLY A 51 7.01 4.11 14.12
N LEU A 52 6.03 4.09 13.22
CA LEU A 52 5.17 2.91 13.01
C LEU A 52 5.80 1.93 12.01
N GLY A 53 5.75 0.65 12.34
CA GLY A 53 6.09 -0.43 11.42
C GLY A 53 5.00 -0.67 10.38
N LEU A 54 5.26 -1.63 9.48
CA LEU A 54 4.33 -1.95 8.40
C LEU A 54 3.01 -2.53 8.93
N ARG A 55 3.07 -3.36 9.98
CA ARG A 55 1.89 -3.94 10.63
C ARG A 55 0.95 -2.86 11.15
N GLU A 56 1.47 -1.90 11.91
CA GLU A 56 0.65 -0.83 12.50
C GLU A 56 0.08 0.09 11.42
N ARG A 57 0.81 0.30 10.33
CA ARG A 57 0.35 1.11 9.18
C ARG A 57 -0.79 0.42 8.43
N GLU A 58 -0.68 -0.88 8.18
CA GLU A 58 -1.78 -1.62 7.54
C GLU A 58 -3.02 -1.66 8.43
N ILE A 59 -2.88 -1.85 9.75
CA ILE A 59 -4.02 -1.75 10.69
C ILE A 59 -4.70 -0.38 10.57
N ALA A 60 -3.92 0.71 10.60
CA ALA A 60 -4.46 2.06 10.48
C ALA A 60 -5.18 2.29 9.14
N THR A 61 -4.61 1.82 8.03
CA THR A 61 -5.21 1.93 6.70
C THR A 61 -6.49 1.10 6.59
N ILE A 62 -6.49 -0.16 7.04
CA ILE A 62 -7.67 -1.03 7.05
C ILE A 62 -8.80 -0.42 7.88
N ALA A 63 -8.48 0.12 9.07
CA ALA A 63 -9.46 0.79 9.93
C ALA A 63 -10.07 2.02 9.24
N ALA A 64 -9.23 2.86 8.61
CA ALA A 64 -9.70 4.04 7.88
C ALA A 64 -10.58 3.69 6.69
N LEU A 65 -10.20 2.70 5.88
CA LEU A 65 -10.96 2.25 4.71
C LEU A 65 -12.29 1.60 5.12
N THR A 66 -12.29 0.82 6.19
CA THR A 66 -13.50 0.23 6.78
C THR A 66 -14.47 1.32 7.25
N ALA A 67 -13.97 2.30 8.02
CA ALA A 67 -14.78 3.41 8.51
C ALA A 67 -15.35 4.28 7.37
N MET A 68 -14.59 4.45 6.28
CA MET A 68 -15.01 5.22 5.12
C MET A 68 -16.12 4.52 4.29
N GLY A 69 -16.22 3.19 4.34
CA GLY A 69 -17.34 2.40 3.81
C GLY A 69 -17.53 2.40 2.29
N THR A 70 -16.70 3.10 1.53
CA THR A 70 -16.88 3.37 0.09
C THR A 70 -15.67 2.99 -0.79
N ALA A 71 -14.63 2.42 -0.19
CA ALA A 71 -13.39 2.02 -0.88
C ALA A 71 -13.12 0.51 -0.75
N GLN A 72 -14.12 -0.31 -1.09
CA GLN A 72 -14.05 -1.77 -0.99
C GLN A 72 -12.88 -2.38 -1.80
N PRO A 73 -12.55 -1.91 -3.03
CA PRO A 73 -11.40 -2.43 -3.76
C PRO A 73 -10.08 -2.22 -3.01
N GLN A 74 -9.87 -1.03 -2.46
CA GLN A 74 -8.68 -0.68 -1.68
C GLN A 74 -8.63 -1.46 -0.37
N LEU A 75 -9.77 -1.59 0.32
CA LEU A 75 -9.85 -2.36 1.56
C LEU A 75 -9.42 -3.81 1.33
N LYS A 76 -9.82 -4.44 0.21
CA LYS A 76 -9.39 -5.80 -0.14
C LYS A 76 -7.89 -5.89 -0.36
N VAL A 77 -7.28 -4.91 -1.04
CA VAL A 77 -5.83 -4.86 -1.26
C VAL A 77 -5.10 -4.74 0.08
N HIS A 78 -5.53 -3.82 0.96
CA HIS A 78 -4.88 -3.59 2.24
C HIS A 78 -5.09 -4.72 3.26
N ILE A 79 -6.21 -5.44 3.22
CA ILE A 79 -6.36 -6.69 3.99
C ILE A 79 -5.30 -7.71 3.57
N GLN A 80 -5.10 -7.90 2.26
CA GLN A 80 -4.07 -8.82 1.76
C GLN A 80 -2.65 -8.34 2.11
N ALA A 81 -2.39 -7.03 1.99
CA ALA A 81 -1.13 -6.42 2.40
C ALA A 81 -0.85 -6.63 3.90
N GLY A 82 -1.87 -6.44 4.73
CA GLY A 82 -1.83 -6.75 6.16
C GLY A 82 -1.35 -8.18 6.44
N LEU A 83 -1.90 -9.16 5.75
CA LEU A 83 -1.47 -10.56 5.85
C LEU A 83 -0.02 -10.75 5.39
N ASN A 84 0.40 -10.09 4.30
CA ASN A 84 1.77 -10.17 3.79
C ASN A 84 2.81 -9.62 4.79
N VAL A 85 2.45 -8.56 5.53
CA VAL A 85 3.30 -7.97 6.58
C VAL A 85 3.12 -8.65 7.95
N GLY A 86 2.37 -9.76 7.98
CA GLY A 86 2.30 -10.70 9.08
C GLY A 86 1.11 -10.54 10.03
N LEU A 87 0.14 -9.67 9.73
CA LEU A 87 -1.10 -9.61 10.52
C LEU A 87 -1.81 -10.96 10.47
N THR A 88 -2.41 -11.36 11.58
CA THR A 88 -3.28 -12.53 11.62
C THR A 88 -4.71 -12.12 11.26
N LYS A 89 -5.55 -13.10 10.90
CA LYS A 89 -6.98 -12.85 10.69
C LYS A 89 -7.66 -12.24 11.92
N SER A 90 -7.29 -12.69 13.12
CA SER A 90 -7.84 -12.16 14.37
C SER A 90 -7.41 -10.73 14.68
N GLU A 91 -6.34 -10.22 14.06
CA GLU A 91 -5.96 -8.80 14.15
C GLU A 91 -6.73 -7.93 13.13
N ILE A 92 -7.40 -8.54 12.16
CA ILE A 92 -8.15 -7.87 11.08
C ILE A 92 -9.67 -7.88 11.34
N GLU A 93 -10.19 -8.95 11.94
CA GLU A 93 -11.62 -9.17 12.29
C GLU A 93 -12.08 -8.34 13.51
#